data_AF-A0AAD8GUB3-F1
#
_entry.id   AF-A0AAD8GUB3-F1
#
_cell.length_a   1.000
_cell.length_b   1.000
_cell.length_c   1.000
_cell.angle_alpha   90.00
_cell.angle_beta   90.00
_cell.angle_gamma   90.00
#
_symmetry.space_group_name_H-M   'P 1'
#
loop_
_entity.id
_entity.type
_entity.pdbx_description
1 polymer ?
#
loop_
_entity_poly.entity_id
_entity_poly.type
_entity_poly.pdbx_seq_one_letter_code
_entity_poly.pdbx_strand_id
1 'polypeptide(L)'
;MGSKQRPGTGMDVVNPLDEVLLKELGKKTLVNVFQKETNVFVFKFVSAATMNAALLRGTWYIDQRPMVVTLWGADGSKDITSTPLWLKLSRIPDCYWTQHGLSRLASVIGEPLSVDQLTSKIDMIPFAKF
;
A
#
# COMPACT_ATOMS: atom_id res chain seq x y z
N MET A 1 25.56 -25.58 24.74
CA MET A 1 24.36 -25.56 25.61
C MET A 1 23.57 -24.32 25.23
N GLY A 2 22.60 -24.35 24.32
CA GLY A 2 21.43 -25.23 24.29
C GLY A 2 20.18 -24.37 24.56
N SER A 3 19.96 -23.32 23.77
CA SER A 3 18.79 -22.44 23.89
C SER A 3 17.57 -23.15 23.31
N LYS A 4 16.70 -23.57 24.22
CA LYS A 4 15.47 -24.34 24.02
C LYS A 4 14.49 -23.58 23.11
N GLN A 5 14.25 -24.11 21.91
CA GLN A 5 13.11 -23.71 21.07
C GLN A 5 11.79 -23.96 21.81
N ARG A 6 10.85 -23.01 21.73
CA ARG A 6 9.48 -23.21 22.19
C ARG A 6 8.72 -24.10 21.19
N PRO A 7 7.89 -25.03 21.67
CA PRO A 7 7.20 -25.98 20.80
C PRO A 7 6.16 -25.25 19.95
N GLY A 8 6.18 -25.51 18.65
CA GLY A 8 5.08 -25.20 17.76
C GLY A 8 3.84 -25.97 18.19
N THR A 9 2.70 -25.30 18.19
CA THR A 9 1.38 -25.92 18.36
C THR A 9 0.46 -25.20 17.39
N GLY A 10 -0.18 -26.01 16.55
CA GLY A 10 -0.78 -25.61 15.29
C GLY A 10 -1.92 -24.62 15.40
N MET A 11 -2.16 -23.91 14.31
CA MET A 11 -3.10 -24.39 13.30
C MET A 11 -2.78 -23.66 12.00
N ASP A 12 -2.67 -24.42 10.91
CA ASP A 12 -2.69 -23.95 9.53
C ASP A 12 -4.04 -23.30 9.22
N VAL A 13 -4.35 -22.18 9.88
CA VAL A 13 -5.32 -21.24 9.33
C VAL A 13 -4.55 -20.55 8.23
N VAL A 14 -4.60 -21.11 7.02
CA VAL A 14 -4.24 -20.36 5.82
C VAL A 14 -5.07 -19.10 5.91
N ASN A 15 -4.42 -17.98 6.23
CA ASN A 15 -5.12 -16.72 6.34
C ASN A 15 -5.63 -16.45 4.92
N PRO A 16 -6.90 -16.08 4.70
CA PRO A 16 -7.38 -15.71 3.36
C PRO A 16 -6.47 -14.68 2.68
N LEU A 17 -5.80 -13.85 3.49
CA LEU A 17 -4.76 -12.92 3.04
C LEU A 17 -3.52 -13.64 2.46
N ASP A 18 -3.11 -14.79 2.98
CA ASP A 18 -1.95 -15.55 2.47
C ASP A 18 -2.17 -15.99 1.02
N GLU A 19 -3.38 -16.44 0.67
CA GLU A 19 -3.71 -16.81 -0.71
C GLU A 19 -3.70 -15.61 -1.65
N VAL A 20 -4.24 -14.48 -1.20
CA VAL A 20 -4.21 -13.22 -1.97
C VAL A 20 -2.77 -12.73 -2.14
N LEU A 21 -1.96 -12.78 -1.08
CA LEU A 21 -0.56 -12.41 -1.09
C LEU A 21 0.24 -13.28 -2.07
N LEU A 22 0.04 -14.60 -2.04
CA LEU A 22 0.66 -15.53 -2.98
C LEU A 22 0.22 -15.30 -4.43
N LYS A 23 -1.00 -14.84 -4.65
CA LYS A 23 -1.52 -14.49 -5.98
C LYS A 23 -0.94 -13.18 -6.49
N GLU A 24 -0.97 -12.12 -5.70
CA GLU A 24 -0.53 -10.76 -6.08
C GLU A 24 0.99 -10.64 -6.23
N LEU A 25 1.76 -11.32 -5.37
CA LEU A 25 3.23 -11.35 -5.44
C LEU A 25 3.75 -12.46 -6.37
N GLY A 26 2.88 -13.42 -6.73
CA GLY A 26 3.15 -14.50 -7.65
C GLY A 26 3.76 -15.75 -6.98
N LYS A 27 3.16 -16.91 -7.23
CA LYS A 27 3.58 -18.23 -6.71
C LYS A 27 5.03 -18.63 -7.02
N LYS A 28 5.65 -18.01 -8.03
CA LYS A 28 7.06 -18.25 -8.42
C LYS A 28 8.07 -17.39 -7.66
N THR A 29 7.58 -16.38 -6.93
CA THR A 29 8.39 -15.28 -6.38
C THR A 29 8.59 -15.42 -4.87
N LEU A 30 7.58 -15.98 -4.20
CA LEU A 30 7.52 -16.17 -2.75
C LEU A 30 7.79 -17.64 -2.37
N VAL A 31 8.54 -17.82 -1.29
CA VAL A 31 8.79 -19.12 -0.65
C VAL A 31 7.78 -19.35 0.46
N ASN A 32 7.55 -18.34 1.31
CA ASN A 32 6.60 -18.44 2.40
C ASN A 32 6.15 -17.07 2.92
N VAL A 33 4.99 -17.04 3.58
CA VAL A 33 4.43 -15.89 4.29
C VAL A 33 4.19 -16.30 5.74
N PHE A 34 4.60 -15.46 6.69
CA PHE A 34 4.38 -15.69 8.11
C PHE A 34 3.68 -14.47 8.71
N GLN A 35 2.58 -14.68 9.41
CA GLN A 35 1.99 -13.62 10.22
C GLN A 35 2.73 -13.53 11.56
N LYS A 36 3.35 -12.37 11.85
CA LYS A 36 4.05 -12.13 13.12
C LYS A 36 3.08 -11.60 14.17
N GLU A 37 2.27 -10.61 13.80
CA GLU A 37 1.31 -9.90 14.65
C GLU A 37 0.07 -9.54 13.82
N THR A 38 -0.96 -8.95 14.44
CA THR A 38 -2.14 -8.44 13.72
C THR A 38 -1.71 -7.40 12.69
N ASN A 39 -2.03 -7.63 11.41
CA ASN A 39 -1.64 -6.78 10.27
C ASN A 39 -0.12 -6.67 10.00
N VAL A 40 0.71 -7.54 10.59
CA VAL A 40 2.16 -7.58 10.33
C VAL A 40 2.54 -8.94 9.76
N PHE A 41 3.02 -8.91 8.52
CA PHE A 41 3.39 -10.10 7.74
C PHE A 41 4.87 -10.07 7.37
N VAL A 42 5.48 -11.24 7.35
CA VAL A 42 6.88 -11.45 6.98
C VAL A 42 6.91 -12.33 5.74
N PHE A 43 7.56 -11.81 4.69
CA PHE A 43 7.65 -12.47 3.39
C PHE A 43 9.04 -13.04 3.19
N LYS A 44 9.13 -14.34 2.86
CA LYS A 44 10.37 -14.97 2.41
C LYS A 44 10.34 -15.09 0.89
N PHE A 45 11.30 -14.46 0.22
CA PHE A 45 11.42 -14.49 -1.24
C PHE A 45 12.39 -15.58 -1.70
N VAL A 46 12.20 -16.05 -2.94
CA VAL A 46 13.08 -17.07 -3.57
C VAL A 46 14.47 -16.49 -3.86
N SER A 47 14.55 -15.19 -4.18
CA SER A 47 15.79 -14.52 -4.57
C SER A 47 15.87 -13.10 -4.02
N ALA A 48 17.09 -12.58 -3.87
CA ALA A 48 17.30 -11.18 -3.50
C ALA A 48 16.78 -10.20 -4.57
N ALA A 49 16.84 -10.58 -5.85
CA ALA A 49 16.33 -9.77 -6.96
C ALA A 49 14.82 -9.55 -6.84
N THR A 50 14.07 -10.61 -6.54
CA THR A 50 12.61 -10.54 -6.38
C THR A 50 12.20 -9.80 -5.10
N MET A 51 12.95 -9.97 -4.00
CA MET A 51 12.79 -9.17 -2.79
C MET A 51 13.01 -7.68 -3.05
N ASN A 52 14.11 -7.32 -3.74
CA ASN A 52 14.43 -5.93 -4.05
C ASN A 52 13.38 -5.29 -4.97
N ALA A 53 12.86 -6.03 -5.94
CA ALA A 53 11.75 -5.55 -6.77
C ALA A 53 10.49 -5.26 -5.93
N ALA A 54 10.20 -6.11 -4.93
CA ALA A 54 9.07 -5.88 -4.02
C ALA A 54 9.29 -4.67 -3.09
N LEU A 55 10.51 -4.47 -2.60
CA LEU A 55 10.91 -3.32 -1.77
C LEU A 55 10.89 -2.00 -2.55
N LEU A 56 11.36 -1.99 -3.80
CA LEU A 56 11.40 -0.78 -4.65
C LEU A 56 10.00 -0.23 -4.95
N ARG A 57 8.97 -1.08 -4.96
CA ARG A 57 7.58 -0.64 -5.11
C ARG A 57 7.08 0.12 -3.89
N GLY A 58 7.62 -0.15 -2.70
CA GLY A 58 7.22 0.48 -1.43
C GLY A 58 5.86 0.01 -0.92
N THR A 59 4.78 0.63 -1.40
CA THR A 59 3.40 0.35 -1.00
C THR A 59 2.71 -0.66 -1.92
N TRP A 60 1.99 -1.59 -1.30
CA TRP A 60 1.22 -2.64 -1.96
C TRP A 60 -0.25 -2.51 -1.59
N TYR A 61 -1.15 -2.78 -2.54
CA TYR A 61 -2.58 -2.91 -2.25
C TYR A 61 -2.94 -4.39 -2.33
N ILE A 62 -3.24 -5.00 -1.18
CA ILE A 62 -3.60 -6.41 -1.07
C ILE A 62 -4.99 -6.45 -0.46
N ASP A 63 -5.95 -7.04 -1.18
CA ASP A 63 -7.36 -7.11 -0.76
C ASP A 63 -7.94 -5.73 -0.34
N GLN A 64 -7.70 -4.71 -1.17
CA GLN A 64 -8.08 -3.31 -0.92
C GLN A 64 -7.45 -2.67 0.33
N ARG A 65 -6.47 -3.32 0.97
CA ARG A 65 -5.73 -2.79 2.11
C ARG A 65 -4.35 -2.32 1.67
N PRO A 66 -3.96 -1.06 1.92
CA PRO A 66 -2.60 -0.62 1.69
C PRO A 66 -1.67 -1.27 2.73
N MET A 67 -0.58 -1.86 2.25
CA MET A 67 0.49 -2.45 3.04
C MET A 67 1.81 -1.77 2.68
N VAL A 68 2.62 -1.49 3.68
CA VAL A 68 3.98 -0.96 3.49
C VAL A 68 4.97 -2.10 3.65
N VAL A 69 5.84 -2.28 2.65
CA VAL A 69 6.83 -3.35 2.66
C VAL A 69 8.20 -2.77 2.99
N THR A 70 8.82 -3.29 4.06
CA THR A 70 10.15 -2.88 4.52
C THR A 70 11.08 -4.09 4.67
N LEU A 71 12.39 -3.84 4.67
CA LEU A 71 13.38 -4.90 4.87
C LEU A 71 13.31 -5.40 6.32
N TRP A 72 13.28 -6.73 6.48
CA TRP A 72 13.26 -7.35 7.79
C TRP A 72 14.50 -7.01 8.62
N GLY A 73 14.29 -6.61 9.89
CA GLY A 73 15.38 -6.32 10.82
C GLY A 73 16.08 -4.99 10.58
N ALA A 74 15.71 -4.23 9.53
CA ALA A 74 15.98 -2.81 9.54
C ALA A 74 15.14 -2.20 10.66
N ASP A 75 15.77 -1.37 11.48
CA ASP A 75 15.23 -0.43 12.47
C ASP A 75 14.18 0.55 11.88
N GLY A 76 13.77 0.31 10.63
CA GLY A 76 12.76 0.98 9.83
C GLY A 76 11.33 0.46 10.02
N SER A 77 10.99 -0.24 11.10
CA SER A 77 9.62 -0.10 11.65
C SER A 77 9.47 1.29 12.28
N LYS A 78 9.90 2.34 11.58
CA LYS A 78 9.53 3.70 11.94
C LYS A 78 8.01 3.69 11.93
N ASP A 79 7.41 3.99 13.08
CA ASP A 79 5.98 4.15 13.22
C ASP A 79 5.48 4.94 12.02
N ILE A 80 4.76 4.27 11.12
CA ILE A 80 4.20 4.91 9.94
C ILE A 80 3.04 5.75 10.47
N THR A 81 3.35 6.97 10.92
CA THR A 81 2.39 7.87 11.56
C THR A 81 1.45 8.49 10.53
N SER A 82 1.85 8.54 9.25
CA SER A 82 1.03 9.04 8.15
C SER A 82 1.45 8.41 6.82
N THR A 83 0.48 8.06 5.99
CA THR A 83 0.69 7.55 4.62
C THR A 83 -0.04 8.46 3.63
N PRO A 84 0.63 9.00 2.60
CA PRO A 84 -0.04 9.80 1.59
C PRO A 84 -1.02 8.92 0.78
N LEU A 85 -2.25 9.39 0.62
CA LEU A 85 -3.27 8.73 -0.19
C LEU A 85 -3.53 9.52 -1.47
N TRP A 86 -3.54 8.83 -2.62
CA TRP A 86 -4.01 9.40 -3.88
C TRP A 86 -5.54 9.35 -3.90
N LEU A 87 -6.16 10.52 -3.90
CA LEU A 87 -7.61 10.66 -3.91
C LEU A 87 -8.10 10.99 -5.31
N LYS A 88 -9.15 10.29 -5.77
CA LYS A 88 -9.87 10.63 -7.00
C LYS A 88 -11.17 11.32 -6.63
N LEU A 89 -11.21 12.64 -6.76
CA LEU A 89 -12.43 13.41 -6.57
C LEU A 89 -13.31 13.29 -7.81
N SER A 90 -14.56 12.83 -7.64
CA SER A 90 -15.51 12.62 -8.73
C SER A 90 -16.76 13.48 -8.52
N ARG A 91 -17.41 13.89 -9.62
CA ARG A 91 -18.66 14.69 -9.60
C ARG A 91 -18.49 16.04 -8.87
N ILE A 92 -17.33 16.66 -9.01
CA ILE A 92 -17.10 18.02 -8.53
C ILE A 92 -17.86 18.98 -9.46
N PRO A 93 -18.70 19.88 -8.93
CA PRO A 93 -19.34 20.92 -9.76
C PRO A 93 -18.29 21.81 -10.43
N ASP A 94 -18.55 22.24 -11.65
CA ASP A 94 -17.60 23.01 -12.47
C ASP A 94 -17.07 24.27 -11.75
N CYS A 95 -17.89 24.91 -10.91
CA CYS A 95 -17.48 26.08 -10.12
C CYS A 95 -16.35 25.82 -9.12
N TYR A 96 -16.13 24.55 -8.73
CA TYR A 96 -15.05 24.14 -7.85
C TYR A 96 -13.83 23.57 -8.60
N TRP A 97 -13.88 23.49 -9.94
CA TRP A 97 -12.77 23.05 -10.79
C TRP A 97 -11.71 24.16 -10.99
N THR A 98 -11.27 24.73 -9.88
CA THR A 98 -10.23 25.76 -9.80
C THR A 98 -9.18 25.29 -8.80
N GLN A 99 -7.97 25.86 -8.86
CA GLN A 99 -6.91 25.53 -7.90
C GLN A 99 -7.40 25.67 -6.45
N HIS A 100 -8.12 26.76 -6.18
CA HIS A 100 -8.63 27.04 -4.84
C HIS A 100 -9.79 26.10 -4.45
N GLY A 101 -10.72 25.83 -5.38
CA GLY A 101 -11.84 24.91 -5.13
C GLY A 101 -11.37 23.48 -4.85
N LEU A 102 -10.47 22.96 -5.68
CA LEU A 102 -9.90 21.63 -5.53
C LEU A 102 -9.07 21.51 -4.25
N SER A 103 -8.22 22.50 -3.96
CA SER A 103 -7.47 22.54 -2.70
C SER A 103 -8.41 22.55 -1.50
N ARG A 104 -9.48 23.36 -1.54
CA ARG A 104 -10.46 23.45 -0.45
C ARG A 104 -11.18 22.13 -0.24
N LEU A 105 -11.57 21.44 -1.31
CA LEU A 105 -12.21 20.13 -1.24
C LEU A 105 -11.25 19.07 -0.67
N ALA A 106 -10.00 19.03 -1.14
CA ALA A 106 -9.00 18.10 -0.64
C ALA A 106 -8.69 18.33 0.85
N SER A 107 -8.62 19.59 1.27
CA SER A 107 -8.42 19.98 2.68
C SER A 107 -9.48 19.47 3.65
N VAL A 108 -10.68 19.10 3.18
CA VAL A 108 -11.70 18.47 4.02
C VAL A 108 -11.27 17.05 4.44
N ILE A 109 -10.53 16.35 3.58
CA ILE A 109 -10.06 14.98 3.81
C ILE A 109 -8.71 14.99 4.54
N GLY A 110 -7.81 15.91 4.18
CA GLY A 110 -6.50 16.05 4.78
C GLY A 110 -5.65 17.10 4.09
N GLU A 111 -4.39 17.26 4.50
CA GLU A 111 -3.48 18.20 3.86
C GLU A 111 -3.13 17.72 2.42
N PRO A 112 -3.49 18.47 1.37
CA PRO A 112 -3.16 18.10 0.01
C PRO A 112 -1.65 18.23 -0.24
N LEU A 113 -0.98 17.10 -0.49
CA LEU A 113 0.47 17.06 -0.71
C LEU A 113 0.86 17.29 -2.17
N SER A 114 0.08 16.75 -3.09
CA SER A 114 0.35 16.84 -4.53
C SER A 114 -0.93 16.61 -5.33
N VAL A 115 -0.93 17.08 -6.57
CA VAL A 115 -1.98 16.85 -7.57
C VAL A 115 -1.36 16.20 -8.80
N ASP A 116 -2.12 15.39 -9.52
CA ASP A 116 -1.62 14.82 -10.77
C ASP A 116 -1.40 15.92 -11.83
N GLN A 117 -0.63 15.62 -12.87
CA GLN A 117 -0.22 16.62 -13.85
C GLN A 117 -1.39 17.24 -14.62
N LEU A 118 -2.48 16.49 -14.85
CA LEU A 118 -3.65 17.02 -15.56
C LEU A 118 -4.42 17.96 -14.66
N THR A 119 -4.63 17.56 -13.40
CA THR A 119 -5.27 18.40 -12.38
C THR A 119 -4.45 19.66 -12.08
N SER A 120 -3.11 19.56 -12.07
CA SER A 120 -2.21 20.71 -11.88
C SER A 120 -2.36 21.78 -12.96
N LYS A 121 -2.65 21.36 -14.20
CA LYS A 121 -2.82 22.29 -15.32
C LYS A 121 -4.22 22.91 -15.32
N ILE A 122 -5.16 22.32 -14.58
CA ILE A 122 -6.59 22.66 -14.64
C ILE A 122 -7.00 22.70 -16.12
N ASP A 123 -6.44 21.79 -16.94
CA ASP A 123 -6.80 21.64 -18.34
C ASP A 123 -8.18 21.00 -18.33
N MET A 124 -9.20 21.84 -18.23
CA MET A 124 -10.60 21.44 -18.38
C MET A 124 -10.73 20.93 -19.81
N ILE A 125 -10.58 19.62 -19.99
CA ILE A 125 -11.02 18.99 -21.23
C ILE A 125 -12.52 19.30 -21.28
N PRO A 126 -13.04 20.02 -22.30
CA PRO A 126 -14.44 20.41 -22.34
C PRO A 126 -15.30 19.20 -22.70
N PHE A 127 -15.32 18.19 -21.83
CA PHE A 127 -16.19 17.02 -21.94
C PHE A 127 -17.45 17.27 -21.11
N ALA A 128 -18.34 18.05 -21.73
CA ALA A 128 -19.79 17.90 -21.70
C ALA A 128 -20.41 19.18 -22.28
N LYS A 129 -20.41 19.31 -23.60
CA LYS A 129 -21.53 19.97 -24.27
C LYS A 129 -22.49 18.85 -24.64
N PHE A 130 -23.70 18.96 -24.07
CA PHE A 130 -24.89 18.13 -24.21
C PHE A 130 -24.98 16.92 -23.26
#